data_AF-A0A6L5EFA1-F1
#
_entry.id   AF-A0A6L5EFA1-F1
#
_cell.length_a   1.000
_cell.length_b   1.000
_cell.length_c   1.000
_cell.angle_alpha   90.00
_cell.angle_beta   90.00
_cell.angle_gamma   90.00
#
_symmetry.space_group_name_H-M   'P 1'
#
loop_
_entity.id
_entity.type
_entity.pdbx_description
1 polymer ?
#
loop_
_entity_poly.entity_id
_entity_poly.type
_entity_poly.pdbx_seq_one_letter_code
_entity_poly.pdbx_strand_id
1 'polypeptide(L)'
;MNTAIHQVRNNVRRTTSARPVCYPVRPQTEKELFSVGRSLWYRYTTSFGPCREVHHHHVQQLAHLVGKSVGYVEHAINHYLTH
;
A
#
# COMPACT_ATOMS: atom_id res chain seq x y z
N MET A 1 38.59 27.03 18.26
CA MET A 1 37.81 26.60 17.09
C MET A 1 36.79 25.57 17.57
N ASN A 2 35.50 25.90 17.48
CA ASN A 2 34.40 25.07 17.96
C ASN A 2 34.01 24.06 16.87
N THR A 3 33.94 22.77 17.20
CA THR A 3 33.18 21.80 16.39
C THR A 3 32.56 20.69 17.26
N ALA A 4 31.25 20.86 17.46
CA ALA A 4 30.17 19.87 17.46
C ALA A 4 30.27 18.60 18.33
N ILE A 5 29.39 18.57 19.33
CA ILE A 5 28.85 17.40 20.02
C ILE A 5 28.12 16.49 19.01
N HIS A 6 28.51 15.22 18.94
CA HIS A 6 27.64 14.13 18.49
C HIS A 6 27.56 13.10 19.62
N GLN A 7 26.61 13.30 20.52
CA GLN A 7 26.07 12.22 21.35
C GLN A 7 25.00 11.47 20.56
N VAL A 8 24.86 10.17 20.86
CA VAL A 8 23.70 9.27 20.73
C VAL A 8 24.06 8.02 19.93
N ARG A 9 23.84 6.77 20.37
CA ARG A 9 23.55 6.13 21.67
C ARG A 9 23.52 4.62 21.35
N ASN A 10 24.23 3.83 22.14
CA ASN A 10 23.99 2.42 22.49
C ASN A 10 23.33 1.46 21.48
N ASN A 11 24.16 0.58 20.93
CA ASN A 11 24.15 -0.87 21.16
C ASN A 11 22.89 -1.48 21.84
N VAL A 12 21.99 -2.16 21.10
CA VAL A 12 21.17 -3.26 21.62
C VAL A 12 20.87 -4.28 20.51
N ARG A 13 21.49 -5.46 20.62
CA ARG A 13 21.03 -6.70 19.99
C ARG A 13 19.54 -6.91 20.30
N ARG A 14 18.70 -7.05 19.29
CA ARG A 14 17.38 -7.68 19.45
C ARG A 14 17.19 -8.78 18.41
N THR A 15 17.56 -9.98 18.84
CA THR A 15 16.88 -11.22 18.47
C THR A 15 15.40 -11.08 18.81
N THR A 16 14.57 -10.67 17.85
CA THR A 16 13.11 -10.76 17.98
C THR A 16 12.61 -11.94 17.18
N SER A 17 12.38 -13.03 17.92
CA SER A 17 11.34 -14.05 17.73
C SER A 17 10.38 -13.75 16.57
N ALA A 18 10.29 -14.68 15.62
CA ALA A 18 9.29 -14.73 14.56
C ALA A 18 7.89 -15.01 15.14
N ARG A 19 7.37 -14.06 15.93
CA ARG A 19 5.94 -14.01 16.21
C ARG A 19 5.27 -13.34 15.02
N PRO A 20 4.14 -13.86 14.51
CA PRO A 20 3.39 -13.15 13.50
C PRO A 20 3.00 -11.79 14.07
N VAL A 21 3.57 -10.73 13.49
CA VAL A 21 3.20 -9.36 13.83
C VAL A 21 1.78 -9.18 13.33
N CYS A 22 0.81 -9.40 14.22
CA CYS A 22 -0.58 -9.01 13.98
C CYS A 22 -0.60 -7.48 14.05
N TYR A 23 -0.33 -6.83 12.92
CA TYR A 23 -0.55 -5.41 12.80
C TYR A 23 -2.03 -5.15 13.09
N PRO A 24 -2.38 -4.26 14.03
CA PRO A 24 -3.76 -3.84 14.15
C PRO A 24 -4.17 -3.30 12.79
N VAL A 25 -5.19 -3.92 12.18
CA VAL A 25 -5.82 -3.44 10.95
C VAL A 25 -6.39 -2.07 11.30
N ARG A 26 -5.58 -1.02 11.15
CA ARG A 26 -6.05 0.35 11.34
C ARG A 26 -7.23 0.55 10.38
N PRO A 27 -8.36 1.11 10.84
CA PRO A 27 -9.43 1.49 9.94
C PRO A 27 -8.83 2.45 8.91
N GLN A 28 -8.79 2.01 7.66
CA GLN A 28 -8.20 2.78 6.58
C GLN A 28 -9.07 4.01 6.35
N THR A 29 -8.47 5.20 6.48
CA THR A 29 -9.21 6.45 6.27
C THR A 29 -9.56 6.62 4.79
N GLU A 30 -10.64 7.34 4.46
CA GLU A 30 -11.03 7.61 3.06
C GLU A 30 -9.89 8.25 2.25
N LYS A 31 -9.09 9.12 2.88
CA LYS A 31 -7.89 9.72 2.27
C LYS A 31 -6.83 8.68 1.92
N GLU A 32 -6.62 7.69 2.78
CA GLU A 32 -5.70 6.57 2.48
C GLU A 32 -6.27 5.67 1.40
N LEU A 33 -7.58 5.41 1.41
CA LEU A 33 -8.24 4.64 0.35
C LEU A 33 -8.10 5.33 -1.01
N PHE A 34 -8.25 6.64 -1.08
CA PHE A 34 -8.03 7.43 -2.29
C PHE A 34 -6.57 7.34 -2.79
N SER A 35 -5.59 7.49 -1.89
CA SER A 35 -4.17 7.39 -2.24
C SER A 35 -3.79 5.99 -2.74
N VAL A 36 -4.34 4.95 -2.09
CA VAL A 36 -4.18 3.55 -2.52
C VAL A 36 -4.86 3.31 -3.86
N GLY A 37 -6.08 3.81 -4.05
CA GLY A 37 -6.83 3.73 -5.30
C GLY A 37 -6.08 4.37 -6.47
N ARG A 38 -5.52 5.56 -6.27
CA ARG A 38 -4.64 6.23 -7.23
C ARG A 38 -3.44 5.36 -7.61
N SER A 39 -2.74 4.80 -6.63
CA SER A 39 -1.57 3.96 -6.84
C SER A 39 -1.92 2.67 -7.60
N LEU A 40 -3.05 2.04 -7.24
CA LEU A 40 -3.58 0.86 -7.92
C LEU A 40 -3.99 1.17 -9.36
N TRP A 41 -4.62 2.32 -9.61
CA TRP A 41 -5.00 2.76 -10.94
C TRP A 41 -3.78 3.01 -11.85
N TYR A 42 -2.72 3.64 -11.34
CA TYR A 42 -1.49 3.78 -12.12
C TYR A 42 -0.88 2.43 -12.47
N ARG A 43 -0.86 1.49 -11.52
CA ARG A 43 -0.32 0.15 -11.76
C ARG A 43 -1.20 -0.63 -12.75
N TYR A 44 -2.52 -0.48 -12.66
CA TYR A 44 -3.49 -1.04 -13.61
C TYR A 44 -3.22 -0.52 -15.02
N THR A 45 -3.19 0.80 -15.21
CA THR A 45 -2.99 1.42 -16.53
C THR A 45 -1.62 1.16 -17.13
N THR A 46 -0.59 1.00 -16.29
CA THR A 46 0.76 0.59 -16.74
C THR A 46 0.81 -0.87 -17.20
N SER A 47 0.04 -1.76 -16.56
CA SER A 47 0.10 -3.20 -16.84
C SER A 47 -0.83 -3.62 -17.99
N PHE A 48 -2.02 -3.03 -18.06
CA PHE A 48 -3.09 -3.43 -18.99
C PHE A 48 -3.42 -2.35 -20.03
N GLY A 49 -2.79 -1.17 -19.93
CA GLY A 49 -3.10 -0.01 -20.76
C GLY A 49 -4.22 0.87 -20.19
N PRO A 50 -4.37 2.09 -20.69
CA PRO A 50 -5.49 2.96 -20.34
C PRO A 50 -6.78 2.36 -20.90
N CYS A 51 -7.70 1.98 -20.00
CA CYS A 51 -9.03 1.50 -20.37
C CYS A 51 -10.10 2.43 -19.81
N ARG A 52 -11.23 2.55 -20.52
CA ARG A 52 -12.40 3.30 -20.05
C ARG A 52 -13.13 2.56 -18.94
N GLU A 53 -13.01 1.25 -18.91
CA GLU A 53 -13.68 0.36 -17.97
C GLU A 53 -12.65 -0.53 -17.25
N VAL A 54 -12.92 -0.82 -15.98
CA VAL A 54 -12.11 -1.72 -15.16
C VAL A 54 -12.62 -3.14 -15.37
N HIS A 55 -11.78 -4.02 -15.92
CA HIS A 55 -12.16 -5.43 -16.13
C HIS A 55 -11.86 -6.26 -14.90
N HIS A 56 -12.84 -7.04 -14.43
CA HIS A 56 -12.71 -7.89 -13.25
C HIS A 56 -11.49 -8.83 -13.33
N HIS A 57 -11.24 -9.45 -14.50
CA HIS A 57 -10.07 -10.31 -14.71
C HIS A 57 -8.73 -9.60 -14.48
N HIS A 58 -8.59 -8.35 -14.94
CA HIS A 58 -7.38 -7.55 -14.70
C HIS A 58 -7.24 -7.19 -13.21
N VAL A 59 -8.36 -6.94 -12.53
CA VAL A 59 -8.34 -6.66 -11.08
C VAL A 59 -7.96 -7.91 -10.28
N GLN A 60 -8.39 -9.10 -10.69
CA GLN A 60 -7.93 -10.36 -10.08
C GLN A 60 -6.41 -10.53 -10.20
N GLN A 61 -5.85 -10.29 -11.39
CA GLN A 61 -4.41 -10.33 -11.61
C GLN A 61 -3.68 -9.26 -10.78
N LEU A 62 -4.20 -8.03 -10.76
CA LEU A 62 -3.63 -6.94 -9.97
C LEU A 62 -3.67 -7.25 -8.46
N ALA A 63 -4.78 -7.78 -7.96
CA ALA A 63 -4.96 -8.18 -6.57
C ALA A 63 -3.95 -9.25 -6.15
N HIS A 64 -3.70 -10.24 -7.02
CA HIS A 64 -2.65 -11.23 -6.82
C HIS A 64 -1.25 -10.57 -6.73
N LEU A 65 -0.95 -9.62 -7.63
CA LEU A 65 0.33 -8.91 -7.65
C LEU A 65 0.57 -8.02 -6.42
N VAL A 66 -0.49 -7.41 -5.87
CA VAL A 66 -0.38 -6.51 -4.70
C VAL A 66 -0.60 -7.23 -3.37
N GLY A 67 -0.97 -8.52 -3.38
CA GLY A 67 -1.28 -9.28 -2.17
C GLY A 67 -2.49 -8.72 -1.41
N LYS A 68 -3.53 -8.26 -2.13
CA LYS A 68 -4.77 -7.73 -1.56
C LYS A 68 -5.96 -8.53 -2.07
N SER A 69 -7.11 -8.41 -1.39
CA SER A 69 -8.35 -9.02 -1.89
C SER A 69 -8.85 -8.27 -3.13
N VAL A 70 -9.49 -9.00 -4.04
CA VAL A 70 -10.07 -8.45 -5.28
C VAL A 70 -11.04 -7.32 -4.95
N GLY A 71 -11.98 -7.57 -4.02
CA GLY A 71 -12.96 -6.56 -3.61
C GLY A 71 -12.34 -5.30 -3.00
N TYR A 72 -11.20 -5.40 -2.31
CA TYR A 72 -10.48 -4.23 -1.82
C TYR A 72 -9.88 -3.41 -2.97
N VAL A 73 -9.28 -4.07 -3.95
CA VAL A 73 -8.70 -3.40 -5.12
C VAL A 73 -9.79 -2.74 -5.97
N GLU A 74 -10.90 -3.44 -6.21
CA GLU A 74 -12.07 -2.89 -6.91
C GLU A 74 -12.62 -1.67 -6.16
N HIS A 75 -12.83 -1.79 -4.85
CA HIS A 75 -13.35 -0.69 -4.04
C HIS A 75 -12.41 0.52 -4.06
N ALA A 76 -11.10 0.33 -3.88
CA ALA A 76 -10.12 1.42 -3.89
C ALA A 76 -10.02 2.11 -5.26
N ILE A 77 -9.99 1.34 -6.36
CA ILE A 77 -9.95 1.90 -7.72
C ILE A 77 -11.24 2.66 -8.00
N ASN A 78 -12.41 2.07 -7.71
CA ASN A 78 -13.69 2.73 -7.91
C ASN A 78 -13.81 4.01 -7.07
N HIS A 79 -13.37 3.98 -5.81
CA HIS A 79 -13.35 5.16 -4.95
C HIS A 79 -12.48 6.27 -5.54
N TYR A 80 -11.31 5.95 -6.10
CA TYR A 80 -10.44 6.92 -6.77
C TYR A 80 -11.03 7.45 -8.09
N LEU A 81 -11.74 6.62 -8.87
CA LEU A 81 -12.32 7.06 -10.14
C LEU A 81 -13.61 7.88 -9.98
N THR A 82 -14.22 7.84 -8.79
CA THR A 82 -15.49 8.53 -8.49
C THR A 82 -15.32 9.81 -7.67
N HIS A 83 -14.14 10.05 -7.08
CA HIS A 83 -13.80 11.24 -6.27
C HIS A 83 -12.69 12.05 -6.94
#